data_AF-A0ABD0PMV4-F1
#
_entry.id   AF-A0ABD0PMV4-F1
#
_cell.length_a   1.000
_cell.length_b   1.000
_cell.length_c   1.000
_cell.angle_alpha   90.00
_cell.angle_beta   90.00
_cell.angle_gamma   90.00
#
_symmetry.space_group_name_H-M   'P 1'
#
loop_
_entity.id
_entity.type
_entity.pdbx_description
1 polymer ?
#
loop_
_entity_poly.entity_id
_entity_poly.type
_entity_poly.pdbx_seq_one_letter_code
_entity_poly.pdbx_strand_id
1 'polypeptide(L)'
;KSPLFATDLLPYTTLMYGNGPGHKLTNNKRPDIRDVDTTADDYVQQSAVPLDSETHGGEDVALFARGPMAHLFQGVYEQNYIAHAMAYANTALSLLHLKRFLLHPLMWEAPPPTHPSAL
;
A
#
# COMPACT_ATOMS: atom_id res chain seq x y z
N LYS A 1 2.28 -28.64 -9.38
CA LYS A 1 3.22 -28.38 -8.26
C LYS A 1 3.22 -29.60 -7.38
N SER A 2 4.37 -30.24 -7.15
CA SER A 2 4.45 -31.33 -6.17
C SER A 2 4.20 -30.77 -4.77
N PRO A 3 3.45 -31.47 -3.90
CA PRO A 3 3.26 -31.02 -2.53
C PRO A 3 4.61 -30.95 -1.82
N LEU A 4 4.89 -29.82 -1.15
CA LEU A 4 6.03 -29.68 -0.28
C LEU A 4 5.69 -30.44 1.01
N PHE A 5 6.46 -31.49 1.31
CA PHE A 5 6.29 -32.29 2.52
C PHE A 5 7.14 -31.70 3.65
N ALA A 6 6.59 -31.61 4.85
CA ALA A 6 7.34 -31.27 6.05
C ALA A 6 8.04 -32.52 6.65
N THR A 7 8.77 -32.34 7.76
CA THR A 7 9.49 -33.43 8.45
C THR A 7 8.57 -34.53 9.01
N ASP A 8 7.28 -34.24 9.17
CA ASP A 8 6.22 -35.17 9.58
C ASP A 8 5.62 -35.97 8.41
N LEU A 9 6.16 -35.82 7.19
CA LEU A 9 5.68 -36.43 5.94
C LEU A 9 4.26 -36.00 5.53
N LEU A 10 3.75 -34.91 6.10
CA LEU A 10 2.47 -34.32 5.72
C LEU A 10 2.70 -33.08 4.84
N PRO A 11 1.84 -32.81 3.84
CA PRO A 11 1.96 -31.62 3.00
C PRO A 11 1.70 -30.34 3.81
N TYR A 12 2.26 -29.22 3.37
CA TYR A 12 1.97 -27.88 3.91
C TYR A 12 1.76 -26.85 2.79
N THR A 13 1.08 -25.75 3.12
CA THR A 13 0.79 -24.66 2.18
C THR A 13 1.94 -23.67 2.10
N THR A 14 2.06 -22.97 0.96
CA THR A 14 3.06 -21.89 0.81
C THR A 14 2.79 -20.72 1.76
N LEU A 15 1.51 -20.42 2.03
CA LEU A 15 1.10 -19.41 3.01
C LEU A 15 0.80 -20.09 4.34
N MET A 16 1.28 -19.50 5.43
CA MET A 16 1.04 -19.93 6.81
C MET A 16 1.00 -18.69 7.72
N TYR A 17 0.44 -18.83 8.92
CA TYR A 17 0.43 -17.75 9.92
C TYR A 17 1.25 -18.13 11.15
N GLY A 18 1.81 -17.12 11.84
CA GLY A 18 2.49 -17.36 13.12
C GLY A 18 1.54 -17.83 14.22
N ASN A 19 0.32 -17.25 14.26
CA ASN A 19 -0.73 -17.58 15.21
C ASN A 19 -2.12 -17.47 14.55
N GLY A 20 -3.18 -17.72 15.32
CA GLY A 20 -4.56 -17.55 14.85
C GLY A 20 -5.37 -18.86 14.83
N PRO A 21 -6.59 -18.83 14.27
CA PRO A 21 -7.56 -19.93 14.40
C PRO A 21 -7.21 -21.16 13.55
N GLY A 22 -6.17 -21.06 12.72
CA GLY A 22 -5.66 -22.13 11.88
C GLY A 22 -4.93 -23.25 12.63
N HIS A 23 -4.64 -23.07 13.92
CA HIS A 23 -4.00 -24.09 14.73
C HIS A 23 -4.98 -25.24 14.99
N LYS A 24 -4.69 -26.41 14.43
CA LYS A 24 -5.51 -27.61 14.58
C LYS A 24 -4.61 -28.80 14.89
N LEU A 25 -5.07 -29.66 15.79
CA LEU A 25 -4.43 -30.95 16.09
C LEU A 25 -5.49 -32.05 16.02
N THR A 26 -5.23 -33.08 15.23
CA THR A 26 -6.03 -34.31 15.16
C THR A 26 -5.18 -35.44 15.72
N ASN A 27 -5.63 -36.10 16.79
CA ASN A 27 -4.85 -37.14 17.48
C ASN A 27 -3.43 -36.69 17.84
N ASN A 28 -3.31 -35.47 18.37
CA ASN A 28 -2.04 -34.86 18.77
C ASN A 28 -1.01 -34.70 17.63
N LYS A 29 -1.49 -34.67 16.37
CA LYS A 29 -0.69 -34.44 15.16
C LYS A 29 -1.30 -33.32 14.32
N ARG A 30 -0.49 -32.69 13.49
CA ARG A 30 -0.95 -31.74 12.48
C ARG A 30 -1.91 -32.43 11.51
N PRO A 31 -3.04 -31.80 11.13
CA PRO A 31 -3.96 -32.35 10.15
C PRO A 31 -3.30 -32.54 8.79
N ASP A 32 -3.65 -33.65 8.15
CA ASP A 32 -3.30 -33.94 6.77
C ASP A 32 -4.23 -33.16 5.83
N ILE A 33 -3.66 -32.46 4.87
CA ILE A 33 -4.40 -31.56 3.97
C ILE A 33 -4.43 -32.08 2.52
N ARG A 34 -4.09 -33.34 2.26
CA ARG A 34 -4.13 -33.93 0.90
C ARG A 34 -5.55 -33.91 0.29
N ASP A 35 -6.55 -34.13 1.12
CA ASP A 35 -7.97 -34.21 0.72
C ASP A 35 -8.73 -32.92 1.08
N VAL A 36 -8.02 -31.84 1.38
CA VAL A 36 -8.61 -30.54 1.71
C VAL A 36 -8.40 -29.58 0.55
N ASP A 37 -9.47 -28.89 0.14
CA ASP A 37 -9.36 -27.81 -0.85
C ASP A 37 -8.70 -26.58 -0.21
N THR A 38 -7.38 -26.50 -0.33
CA THR A 38 -6.58 -25.36 0.16
C THR A 38 -6.73 -24.08 -0.67
N THR A 39 -7.50 -24.13 -1.76
CA THR A 39 -7.78 -22.97 -2.63
C THR A 39 -9.14 -22.34 -2.38
N ALA A 40 -9.97 -22.94 -1.54
CA ALA A 40 -11.25 -22.39 -1.14
C ALA A 40 -11.08 -21.05 -0.40
N ASP A 41 -12.00 -20.11 -0.64
CA ASP A 41 -11.95 -18.76 -0.08
C ASP A 41 -12.04 -18.73 1.46
N ASP A 42 -12.67 -19.76 2.05
CA ASP A 42 -12.85 -19.94 3.48
C ASP A 42 -11.80 -20.87 4.12
N TYR A 43 -10.79 -21.30 3.36
CA TYR A 43 -9.71 -22.11 3.91
C TYR A 43 -8.83 -21.30 4.87
N VAL A 44 -8.80 -21.72 6.14
CA VAL A 44 -7.93 -21.14 7.18
C VAL A 44 -6.59 -21.86 7.18
N GLN A 45 -5.51 -21.15 6.82
CA GLN A 45 -4.15 -21.69 6.77
C GLN A 45 -3.65 -22.08 8.15
N GLN A 46 -2.76 -23.08 8.20
CA GLN A 46 -2.19 -23.59 9.46
C GLN A 46 -1.39 -22.50 10.19
N SER A 47 -1.47 -22.50 11.52
CA SER A 47 -0.72 -21.59 12.41
C SER A 47 -0.02 -22.33 13.55
N ALA A 48 1.07 -21.74 14.08
CA ALA A 48 1.88 -22.36 15.13
C ALA A 48 1.26 -22.20 16.52
N VAL A 49 0.70 -21.02 16.84
CA VAL A 49 0.10 -20.72 18.15
C VAL A 49 -1.43 -20.57 18.02
N PRO A 50 -2.23 -21.29 18.83
CA PRO A 50 -3.70 -21.18 18.77
C PRO A 50 -4.18 -19.84 19.34
N LEU A 51 -4.98 -19.12 18.55
CA LEU A 51 -5.76 -17.95 18.97
C LEU A 51 -7.08 -17.92 18.21
N ASP A 52 -8.10 -17.23 18.74
CA ASP A 52 -9.39 -17.07 18.04
C ASP A 52 -9.28 -16.14 16.81
N SER A 53 -8.31 -15.22 16.83
CA SER A 53 -7.97 -14.30 15.74
C SER A 53 -6.46 -14.23 15.58
N GLU A 54 -6.01 -14.03 14.35
CA GLU A 54 -4.60 -13.71 14.08
C GLU A 54 -4.25 -12.30 14.62
N THR A 55 -3.00 -12.10 15.00
CA THR A 55 -2.46 -10.82 15.49
C THR A 55 -1.62 -10.14 14.44
N HIS A 56 -1.68 -8.80 14.39
CA HIS A 56 -0.83 -8.02 13.48
C HIS A 56 0.68 -8.28 13.65
N GLY A 57 1.39 -8.22 12.52
CA GLY A 57 2.84 -8.07 12.45
C GLY A 57 3.30 -6.69 12.91
N GLY A 58 4.53 -6.63 13.42
CA GLY A 58 5.18 -5.40 13.90
C GLY A 58 6.37 -4.96 13.05
N GLU A 59 6.53 -5.54 11.87
CA GLU A 59 7.58 -5.21 10.91
C GLU A 59 7.32 -3.89 10.18
N ASP A 60 8.39 -3.29 9.66
CA ASP A 60 8.30 -2.07 8.85
C ASP A 60 7.45 -2.29 7.58
N VAL A 61 6.57 -1.34 7.27
CA VAL A 61 5.71 -1.37 6.07
C VAL A 61 6.24 -0.48 4.96
N ALA A 62 6.03 -0.90 3.71
CA ALA A 62 6.48 -0.16 2.54
C ALA A 62 5.67 1.14 2.34
N LEU A 63 6.35 2.20 1.92
CA LEU A 63 5.74 3.48 1.54
C LEU A 63 6.03 3.79 0.07
N PHE A 64 4.98 4.02 -0.71
CA PHE A 64 5.07 4.39 -2.12
C PHE A 64 4.55 5.82 -2.32
N ALA A 65 5.33 6.65 -3.01
CA ALA A 65 4.97 8.04 -3.25
C ALA A 65 5.18 8.46 -4.72
N ARG A 66 4.27 9.30 -5.23
CA ARG A 66 4.35 9.90 -6.56
C ARG A 66 3.76 11.31 -6.52
N GLY A 67 4.38 12.24 -7.25
CA GLY A 67 3.94 13.64 -7.34
C GLY A 67 4.95 14.65 -6.78
N PRO A 68 4.54 15.91 -6.60
CA PRO A 68 5.40 16.94 -6.02
C PRO A 68 6.00 16.49 -4.69
N MET A 69 7.31 16.66 -4.53
CA MET A 69 8.05 16.26 -3.33
C MET A 69 8.04 14.75 -3.01
N ALA A 70 7.70 13.86 -3.96
CA ALA A 70 7.77 12.40 -3.72
C ALA A 70 9.18 11.90 -3.34
N HIS A 71 10.24 12.64 -3.73
CA HIS A 71 11.62 12.36 -3.34
C HIS A 71 11.89 12.53 -1.84
N LEU A 72 10.96 13.06 -1.05
CA LEU A 72 11.06 13.08 0.42
C LEU A 72 10.93 11.69 1.04
N PHE A 73 10.44 10.69 0.29
CA PHE A 73 10.21 9.34 0.77
C PHE A 73 11.30 8.40 0.24
N GLN A 74 12.49 8.49 0.83
CA GLN A 74 13.67 7.69 0.49
C GLN A 74 14.36 7.12 1.75
N GLY A 75 14.21 5.83 2.01
CA GLY A 75 14.83 5.15 3.16
C GLY A 75 13.81 4.72 4.21
N VAL A 76 14.22 4.71 5.48
CA VAL A 76 13.42 4.26 6.63
C VAL A 76 13.01 5.46 7.47
N TYR A 77 11.73 5.53 7.83
CA TYR A 77 11.15 6.63 8.57
C TYR A 77 10.18 6.13 9.63
N GLU A 78 10.02 6.91 10.69
CA GLU A 78 8.91 6.74 11.64
C GLU A 78 7.57 7.00 10.96
N GLN A 79 6.51 6.25 11.34
CA GLN A 79 5.20 6.35 10.68
C GLN A 79 4.60 7.78 10.73
N ASN A 80 4.88 8.54 11.80
CA ASN A 80 4.42 9.93 11.94
C ASN A 80 5.08 10.89 10.92
N TYR A 81 6.24 10.54 10.36
CA TYR A 81 6.91 11.34 9.32
C TYR A 81 6.02 11.57 8.10
N ILE A 82 5.19 10.57 7.74
CA ILE A 82 4.30 10.62 6.57
C ILE A 82 3.42 11.87 6.61
N ALA A 83 2.77 12.13 7.74
CA ALA A 83 1.88 13.28 7.91
C ALA A 83 2.64 14.62 7.77
N HIS A 84 3.83 14.72 8.36
CA HIS A 84 4.66 15.93 8.29
C HIS A 84 5.18 16.19 6.87
N ALA A 85 5.68 15.15 6.19
CA ALA A 85 6.19 15.26 4.82
C ALA A 85 5.08 15.64 3.83
N MET A 86 3.88 15.07 3.99
CA MET A 86 2.71 15.46 3.18
C MET A 86 2.31 16.92 3.40
N ALA A 87 2.28 17.39 4.65
CA ALA A 87 1.97 18.79 4.97
C ALA A 87 3.01 19.76 4.35
N TYR A 88 4.29 19.39 4.42
CA TYR A 88 5.36 20.16 3.77
C TYR A 88 5.19 20.19 2.24
N ALA A 89 4.90 19.05 1.61
CA ALA A 89 4.69 18.99 0.17
C ALA A 89 3.51 19.86 -0.30
N ASN A 90 2.40 19.86 0.45
CA ASN A 90 1.22 20.67 0.14
C ASN A 90 1.50 22.17 0.28
N THR A 91 2.18 22.60 1.34
CA THR A 91 2.55 24.01 1.52
C THR A 91 3.52 24.50 0.44
N ALA A 92 4.52 23.69 0.07
CA ALA A 92 5.43 23.98 -1.03
C ALA A 92 4.69 24.11 -2.38
N LEU A 93 3.73 23.22 -2.64
CA LEU A 93 2.91 23.24 -3.86
C LEU A 93 1.97 24.45 -3.92
N SER A 94 1.34 24.82 -2.81
CA SER A 94 0.48 26.00 -2.70
C SER A 94 1.26 27.29 -2.96
N LEU A 95 2.46 27.42 -2.40
CA LEU A 95 3.35 28.56 -2.63
C LEU A 95 3.77 28.68 -4.10
N LEU A 96 3.98 27.56 -4.80
CA LEU A 96 4.31 27.57 -6.23
C LEU A 96 3.11 28.01 -7.09
N HIS A 97 1.89 27.57 -6.77
CA HIS A 97 0.68 28.01 -7.45
C HIS A 97 0.40 29.50 -7.26
N LEU A 98 0.56 30.02 -6.05
CA LEU A 98 0.47 31.45 -5.75
C LEU A 98 1.51 32.27 -6.53
N LYS A 99 2.76 31.82 -6.57
CA LYS A 99 3.82 32.51 -7.34
C LYS A 99 3.52 32.52 -8.84
N ARG A 100 2.98 31.44 -9.40
CA ARG A 100 2.63 31.36 -10.83
C ARG A 100 1.44 32.25 -11.21
N PHE A 101 0.48 32.44 -10.28
CA PHE A 101 -0.65 33.34 -10.46
C PHE A 101 -0.24 34.82 -10.35
N LEU A 102 0.69 35.14 -9.45
CA LEU A 102 1.14 36.52 -9.23
C LEU A 102 2.17 37.01 -10.26
N LEU A 103 2.90 36.12 -10.94
CA LEU A 103 3.94 36.49 -11.92
C LEU A 103 3.45 36.63 -13.37
N HIS A 104 2.23 36.19 -13.71
CA HIS A 104 1.61 36.44 -15.02
C HIS A 104 0.22 37.09 -14.93
N PRO A 105 0.09 38.32 -14.41
CA PRO A 105 -1.05 39.17 -14.71
C PRO A 105 -0.78 39.93 -16.03
N LEU A 106 -1.80 40.09 -16.88
CA LEU A 106 -1.80 40.73 -18.21
C LEU A 106 -1.37 39.85 -19.40
N MET A 107 -2.37 39.34 -20.12
CA MET A 107 -2.46 39.41 -21.61
C MET A 107 -3.92 39.17 -22.04
N TRP A 108 -4.87 39.93 -21.48
CA TRP A 108 -6.24 40.00 -21.99
C TRP A 108 -6.74 41.44 -21.91
N GLU A 109 -7.22 41.94 -23.07
CA GLU A 109 -7.92 43.21 -23.38
C GLU A 109 -7.12 44.26 -24.18
N ALA A 110 -7.09 44.08 -25.50
CA ALA A 110 -7.14 45.19 -26.44
C ALA A 110 -8.12 44.83 -27.58
N PRO A 111 -9.21 45.60 -27.80
CA PRO A 111 -10.12 45.35 -28.91
C PRO A 111 -9.44 45.64 -30.26
N PRO A 112 -9.82 44.94 -31.35
CA PRO A 112 -9.16 45.09 -32.66
C PRO A 112 -9.42 46.47 -33.30
N PRO A 113 -8.46 47.02 -34.07
CA PRO A 113 -8.62 48.31 -34.72
C PRO A 113 -9.70 48.25 -35.80
N THR A 114 -10.64 49.18 -35.75
CA THR A 114 -11.61 49.40 -36.84
C THR A 114 -10.91 50.13 -38.00
N HIS A 115 -10.90 49.50 -39.18
CA HIS A 115 -10.44 50.14 -40.42
C HIS A 115 -11.43 51.22 -40.89
N PRO A 116 -10.97 52.40 -41.37
CA PRO A 116 -11.84 53.33 -42.06
C PRO A 116 -12.15 52.80 -43.47
N SER A 117 -13.43 52.78 -43.83
CA SER A 117 -13.91 52.44 -45.16
C SER A 117 -13.45 53.47 -46.19
N ALA A 118 -13.05 52.95 -47.35
CA ALA A 118 -12.68 53.72 -48.54
C ALA A 118 -13.85 54.56 -49.09
N LEU A 119 -13.53 55.75 -49.58
CA LEU A 119 -14.15 56.41 -50.74
C LEU A 119 -13.04 56.94 -51.63
#